data_AF-A0A972CFQ3-F1
#
_entry.id   AF-A0A972CFQ3-F1
#
_cell.length_a   1.000
_cell.length_b   1.000
_cell.length_c   1.000
_cell.angle_alpha   90.00
_cell.angle_beta   90.00
_cell.angle_gamma   90.00
#
_symmetry.space_group_name_H-M   'P 1'
#
loop_
_entity.id
_entity.type
_entity.pdbx_description
1 polymer ?
#
loop_
_entity_poly.entity_id
_entity_poly.type
_entity_poly.pdbx_seq_one_letter_code
_entity_poly.pdbx_strand_id
1 'polypeptide(L)'
;YLPYYTEEERQRHTVRPGLTGLSQVNGRNLLAWDKRLELDVQYARNVSLFEDVAIIFSTLKKVVQRKDIAVGRQHVLQSLDVERRVLHYEDM
;
A
#
# COMPACT_ATOMS: atom_id res chain seq x y z
N TYR A 1 -0.24 -15.23 -4.34
CA TYR A 1 -0.22 -14.02 -3.49
C TYR A 1 0.07 -14.32 -2.02
N LEU A 2 -0.70 -15.16 -1.32
CA LEU A 2 -0.47 -15.49 0.10
C LEU A 2 0.93 -16.01 0.53
N PRO A 3 1.66 -16.85 -0.24
CA PRO A 3 2.95 -17.38 0.24
C PRO A 3 4.05 -16.32 0.31
N TYR A 4 3.85 -15.15 -0.31
CA TYR A 4 4.83 -14.08 -0.35
C TYR A 4 4.62 -13.03 0.74
N TYR A 5 3.65 -13.20 1.64
CA TYR A 5 3.43 -12.29 2.77
C TYR A 5 4.18 -12.78 4.01
N THR A 6 4.79 -11.87 4.75
CA THR A 6 5.27 -12.16 6.11
C THR A 6 4.08 -12.30 7.07
N GLU A 7 4.31 -12.85 8.27
CA GLU A 7 3.27 -12.89 9.32
C GLU A 7 2.78 -11.50 9.70
N GLU A 8 3.67 -10.52 9.69
CA GLU A 8 3.33 -9.14 9.99
C GLU A 8 2.40 -8.55 8.92
N GLU A 9 2.70 -8.76 7.66
CA GLU A 9 1.93 -8.17 6.56
C GLU A 9 0.55 -8.80 6.42
N ARG A 10 0.38 -10.06 6.84
CA ARG A 10 -0.94 -10.69 6.93
C ARG A 10 -1.90 -9.92 7.84
N GLN A 11 -1.38 -9.18 8.83
CA GLN A 11 -2.21 -8.38 9.73
C GLN A 11 -3.02 -7.32 9.00
N ARG A 12 -2.63 -6.88 7.80
CA ARG A 12 -3.45 -5.95 7.00
C ARG A 12 -4.86 -6.50 6.69
N HIS A 13 -5.04 -7.81 6.73
CA HIS A 13 -6.31 -8.48 6.44
C HIS A 13 -7.23 -8.57 7.66
N THR A 14 -6.82 -8.06 8.83
CA THR A 14 -7.71 -7.96 10.01
C THR A 14 -8.79 -6.89 9.82
N VAL A 15 -8.60 -5.99 8.85
CA VAL A 15 -9.53 -4.94 8.48
C VAL A 15 -10.06 -5.15 7.07
N ARG A 16 -11.26 -4.65 6.80
CA ARG A 16 -11.86 -4.74 5.46
C ARG A 16 -11.11 -3.83 4.48
N PRO A 17 -10.98 -4.23 3.20
CA PRO A 17 -10.39 -3.35 2.20
C PRO A 17 -11.24 -2.09 2.02
N GLY A 18 -10.58 -0.93 1.96
CA GLY A 18 -11.19 0.37 1.76
C GLY A 18 -10.98 0.93 0.35
N LEU A 19 -11.77 1.95 -0.01
CA LEU A 19 -11.57 2.72 -1.25
C LEU A 19 -10.26 3.52 -1.21
N THR A 20 -9.94 4.10 -0.05
CA THR A 20 -8.70 4.83 0.25
C THR A 20 -8.09 4.34 1.57
N GLY A 21 -6.83 4.66 1.83
CA GLY A 21 -6.08 4.24 3.00
C GLY A 21 -4.73 4.96 3.12
N LEU A 22 -3.99 4.68 4.19
CA LEU A 22 -2.67 5.27 4.46
C LEU A 22 -1.70 5.11 3.30
N SER A 23 -1.58 3.91 2.71
CA SER A 23 -0.72 3.67 1.55
C SER A 23 -1.13 4.50 0.33
N GLN A 24 -2.44 4.71 0.11
CA GLN A 24 -2.91 5.55 -0.98
C GLN A 24 -2.58 7.03 -0.77
N VAL A 25 -2.77 7.58 0.43
CA VAL A 25 -2.50 9.01 0.66
C VAL A 25 -1.00 9.33 0.78
N ASN A 26 -0.14 8.33 0.97
CA ASN A 26 1.32 8.51 1.12
C ASN A 26 2.16 8.14 -0.11
N GLY A 27 1.55 7.80 -1.25
CA GLY A 27 2.30 7.62 -2.51
C GLY A 27 1.63 6.77 -3.59
N ARG A 28 0.51 6.10 -3.28
CA ARG A 28 -0.29 5.33 -4.25
C ARG A 28 0.57 4.28 -4.99
N ASN A 29 0.58 4.32 -6.31
CA ASN A 29 1.30 3.40 -7.19
C ASN A 29 2.79 3.70 -7.29
N LEU A 30 3.29 4.75 -6.62
CA LEU A 30 4.72 5.09 -6.58
C LEU A 30 5.44 4.42 -5.40
N LEU A 31 4.70 3.80 -4.47
CA LEU A 31 5.29 3.10 -3.33
C LEU A 31 5.78 1.70 -3.71
N ALA A 32 7.01 1.35 -3.31
CA ALA A 32 7.47 -0.04 -3.32
C ALA A 32 6.54 -0.93 -2.46
N TRP A 33 6.51 -2.24 -2.75
CA TRP A 33 5.61 -3.16 -2.07
C TRP A 33 5.80 -3.17 -0.55
N ASP A 34 7.05 -3.22 -0.09
CA ASP A 34 7.34 -3.25 1.35
C ASP A 34 6.77 -2.03 2.06
N LYS A 35 6.97 -0.83 1.50
CA LYS A 35 6.45 0.41 2.10
C LYS A 35 4.93 0.48 2.07
N ARG A 36 4.32 -0.01 0.99
CA ARG A 36 2.86 -0.09 0.86
C ARG A 36 2.28 -1.04 1.93
N LEU A 37 2.88 -2.22 2.10
CA LEU A 37 2.43 -3.22 3.06
C LEU A 37 2.64 -2.75 4.50
N GLU A 38 3.76 -2.10 4.79
CA GLU A 38 4.03 -1.48 6.09
C GLU A 38 2.94 -0.48 6.48
N LEU A 39 2.56 0.42 5.57
CA LEU A 39 1.50 1.41 5.80
C LEU A 39 0.11 0.77 5.96
N ASP A 40 -0.16 -0.31 5.22
CA ASP A 40 -1.42 -1.05 5.36
C ASP A 40 -1.51 -1.78 6.72
N VAL A 41 -0.41 -2.34 7.21
CA VAL A 41 -0.32 -2.93 8.56
C VAL A 41 -0.44 -1.86 9.63
N GLN A 42 0.24 -0.72 9.45
CA GLN A 42 0.17 0.41 10.38
C GLN A 42 -1.27 0.89 10.57
N TYR A 43 -2.02 1.02 9.48
CA TYR A 43 -3.45 1.32 9.55
C TYR A 43 -4.21 0.24 10.30
N ALA A 44 -4.04 -1.03 9.90
CA ALA A 44 -4.77 -2.14 10.50
C ALA A 44 -4.56 -2.26 12.02
N ARG A 45 -3.39 -1.84 12.53
CA ARG A 45 -3.07 -1.80 13.97
C ARG A 45 -3.68 -0.61 14.71
N ASN A 46 -3.84 0.54 14.06
CA ASN A 46 -4.19 1.81 14.72
C ASN A 46 -5.51 2.42 14.25
N VAL A 47 -6.37 1.61 13.63
CA VAL A 47 -7.66 2.07 13.09
C VAL A 47 -8.42 2.90 14.11
N SER A 48 -8.73 4.13 13.73
CA SER A 48 -9.54 5.05 14.52
C SER A 48 -10.34 5.97 13.61
N LEU A 49 -11.49 6.44 14.10
CA LEU A 49 -12.33 7.38 13.36
C LEU A 49 -11.57 8.67 12.99
N PHE A 50 -10.68 9.12 13.86
CA PHE A 50 -9.87 10.30 13.61
C PHE A 50 -8.91 10.09 12.43
N GLU A 51 -8.24 8.93 12.39
CA GLU A 51 -7.34 8.57 11.29
C GLU A 51 -8.10 8.43 9.97
N ASP A 52 -9.29 7.82 9.99
CA ASP A 52 -10.16 7.72 8.80
C ASP A 52 -10.53 9.10 8.24
N VAL A 53 -10.94 10.02 9.11
CA VAL A 53 -11.25 11.41 8.71
C VAL A 53 -10.01 12.10 8.11
N ALA A 54 -8.84 11.93 8.72
CA ALA A 54 -7.59 12.47 8.20
C ALA A 54 -7.22 11.89 6.81
N ILE A 55 -7.42 10.58 6.61
CA ILE A 55 -7.22 9.91 5.31
C ILE A 55 -8.20 10.46 4.27
N ILE A 56 -9.47 10.69 4.61
CA ILE A 56 -10.47 11.25 3.70
C ILE A 56 -10.03 12.65 3.23
N PHE A 57 -9.68 13.56 4.14
CA PHE A 57 -9.22 14.89 3.77
C PHE A 57 -7.93 14.86 2.95
N SER A 58 -6.98 13.99 3.31
CA SER A 58 -5.75 13.82 2.54
C SER A 58 -6.02 13.30 1.13
N THR A 59 -7.01 12.41 0.98
CA THR A 59 -7.46 11.89 -0.32
C THR A 59 -8.01 13.02 -1.18
N LEU A 60 -8.90 13.85 -0.64
CA LEU A 60 -9.46 15.01 -1.35
C LEU A 60 -8.35 15.97 -1.81
N LYS A 61 -7.40 16.29 -0.92
CA LYS A 61 -6.24 17.13 -1.26
C LYS A 61 -5.42 16.54 -2.41
N LYS A 62 -5.13 15.24 -2.39
CA LYS A 62 -4.36 14.57 -3.46
C LYS A 62 -5.10 14.61 -4.80
N VAL A 63 -6.41 14.41 -4.80
CA VAL A 63 -7.25 14.47 -6.01
C VAL A 63 -7.24 15.88 -6.61
N VAL A 64 -7.46 16.91 -5.78
CA VAL A 64 -7.44 18.31 -6.23
C VAL A 64 -6.05 18.71 -6.76
N GLN A 65 -4.99 18.30 -6.07
CA GLN A 65 -3.61 18.61 -6.47
C GLN A 65 -3.09 17.76 -7.65
N ARG A 66 -3.84 16.72 -8.07
CA ARG A 66 -3.43 15.76 -9.10
C ARG A 66 -2.05 15.13 -8.84
N LYS A 67 -1.71 14.91 -7.58
CA LYS A 67 -0.42 14.33 -7.18
C LYS A 67 -0.43 12.81 -7.28
N ASP A 68 0.75 12.25 -7.55
CA ASP A 68 1.02 10.80 -7.61
C ASP A 68 0.13 10.07 -8.64
N ILE A 69 -0.18 10.74 -9.75
CA ILE A 69 -0.88 10.16 -10.90
C ILE A 69 0.16 9.59 -11.84
N ALA A 70 0.15 8.26 -12.03
CA ALA A 70 0.95 7.62 -13.06
C ALA A 70 0.36 7.97 -14.44
N VAL A 71 1.14 8.65 -15.27
CA VAL A 71 0.79 8.96 -16.67
C VAL A 71 1.61 8.03 -17.57
N GLY A 72 0.95 7.24 -18.43
CA GLY A 72 1.63 6.27 -19.30
C GLY A 72 2.12 5.00 -18.60
N ARG A 73 3.04 4.25 -19.23
CA ARG A 73 3.62 2.98 -18.69
C ARG A 73 4.69 3.18 -17.61
N GLN A 74 4.76 4.36 -16.97
CA GLN A 74 5.95 4.72 -16.20
C GLN A 74 6.04 4.08 -14.80
N HIS A 75 4.99 3.49 -14.25
CA HIS A 75 5.07 2.76 -12.98
C HIS A 75 4.02 1.65 -12.90
N VAL A 76 4.25 0.55 -13.60
CA VAL A 76 3.57 -0.71 -13.27
C VAL A 76 4.45 -1.37 -12.21
N LEU A 77 4.13 -1.17 -10.94
CA LEU A 77 4.64 -2.07 -9.89
C LEU A 77 4.35 -3.49 -10.36
N GLN A 78 5.39 -4.31 -10.43
CA GLN A 78 5.22 -5.72 -10.72
C GLN A 78 4.35 -6.33 -9.63
N SER A 79 3.67 -7.44 -9.91
CA SER A 79 2.94 -8.15 -8.87
C SER A 79 3.88 -8.56 -7.74
N LEU A 80 3.43 -8.49 -6.48
CA LEU A 80 4.22 -8.81 -5.29
C LEU A 80 4.95 -10.17 -5.39
N ASP A 81 4.29 -11.16 -6.00
CA ASP A 81 4.84 -12.49 -6.20
C ASP A 81 6.01 -12.52 -7.19
N VAL A 82 6.06 -11.60 -8.15
CA VAL A 82 7.18 -11.47 -9.08
C VAL A 82 8.36 -10.82 -8.36
N GLU A 83 8.12 -9.72 -7.64
CA GLU A 83 9.16 -9.00 -6.89
C GLU A 83 9.84 -9.90 -5.86
N ARG A 84 9.05 -10.67 -5.08
CA ARG A 84 9.60 -11.54 -4.03
C ARG A 84 10.10 -12.89 -4.51
N ARG A 85 9.70 -13.36 -5.70
CA ARG A 85 10.26 -14.58 -6.30
C ARG A 85 11.71 -14.38 -6.73
N VAL A 86 12.06 -13.19 -7.21
CA VAL A 86 13.45 -12.85 -7.60
C VAL A 86 14.38 -12.89 -6.39
N LEU A 87 13.96 -12.32 -5.26
CA LEU A 87 14.73 -12.34 -4.01
C LEU A 87 14.99 -13.76 -3.49
N HIS A 88 13.97 -14.64 -3.50
CA HIS A 88 14.14 -16.04 -3.11
C HIS A 88 15.09 -16.86 -4.00
N TYR A 89 15.40 -16.38 -5.21
CA TYR A 89 16.33 -17.04 -6.12
C TYR A 89 17.77 -16.54 -5.95
N GLU A 90 17.97 -15.32 -5.39
CA GLU A 90 19.30 -14.76 -5.11
C GLU A 90 19.90 -15.26 -3.79
N ASP A 91 19.06 -15.81 -2.89
CA ASP A 91 19.46 -16.41 -1.61
C ASP A 91 19.74 -17.94 -1.67
N MET A 92 19.66 -18.57 -2.85
CA MET A 92 19.99 -20.00 -3.10
C MET A 92 21.27 -20.17 -3.92
#